data_AF-A0A921ZGR7-F1
#
_entry.id   AF-A0A921ZGR7-F1
#
_cell.length_a   1.000
_cell.length_b   1.000
_cell.length_c   1.000
_cell.angle_alpha   90.00
_cell.angle_beta   90.00
_cell.angle_gamma   90.00
#
_symmetry.space_group_name_H-M   'P 1'
#
loop_
_entity.id
_entity.type
_entity.pdbx_description
1 polymer ?
#
loop_
_entity_poly.entity_id
_entity_poly.type
_entity_poly.pdbx_seq_one_letter_code
_entity_poly.pdbx_strand_id
1 'polypeptide(L)'
;MASYEGNKTKDFFYKVALLTYLFGLPNFWIEDFKLPKWFMRSFDIFTKIINNVLYFFILMEMIAFFTQENLSEKQKSDLLVYGISHPILYSYRVFISYKEDNLRAVLLDLVVTLKRVYNDVKVERQMIKKSLLYSSALVFSCILAMFFYTFDSILHVIRTGATFNVVITTWPKVEDRSTLANAGRIVFYILWWFFMSRVSGAYTTVICLTTCLSHQYTNLRSYFENLNNIFETNFDQAVKEQKYEDGFKVGIALHLDTLRCTRECHSICQGVFSGQIILNILLLVVLMSQMVNSERTLVTAFATASSASAVLISTGYFMWNAGDVTVEASRLSSAMYLSGWHNCHGRSSITIRKLVVITMFNAQKPVILKGLGIVDLSYQSYLSIVKSSYSVLSLLY
;
A
#
# COMPACT_ATOMS: atom_id res chain seq x y z
N MET A 1 31.30 12.61 -1.00
CA MET A 1 30.11 11.78 -1.28
C MET A 1 30.59 10.34 -1.36
N ALA A 2 30.52 9.60 -0.25
CA ALA A 2 31.07 8.24 -0.18
C ALA A 2 30.16 7.26 -0.90
N SER A 3 30.74 6.45 -1.78
CA SER A 3 30.09 5.33 -2.46
C SER A 3 29.56 4.34 -1.42
N TYR A 4 28.23 4.27 -1.26
CA TYR A 4 27.55 3.36 -0.33
C TYR A 4 27.67 1.91 -0.81
N GLU A 5 28.24 1.01 0.00
CA GLU A 5 28.26 -0.43 -0.26
C GLU A 5 26.83 -0.96 -0.55
N GLY A 6 26.72 -1.83 -1.57
CA GLY A 6 25.46 -2.27 -2.15
C GLY A 6 24.54 -3.01 -1.18
N ASN A 7 23.50 -2.33 -0.72
CA ASN A 7 22.40 -2.89 0.06
C ASN A 7 21.30 -3.38 -0.90
N LYS A 8 20.92 -4.66 -0.84
CA LYS A 8 19.92 -5.26 -1.76
C LYS A 8 18.55 -4.59 -1.63
N THR A 9 18.22 -4.10 -0.44
CA THR A 9 17.01 -3.31 -0.22
C THR A 9 17.06 -1.99 -0.97
N LYS A 10 18.22 -1.34 -1.04
CA LYS A 10 18.42 -0.11 -1.82
C LYS A 10 18.18 -0.37 -3.31
N ASP A 11 18.76 -1.44 -3.85
CA ASP A 11 18.56 -1.81 -5.25
C ASP A 11 17.10 -2.18 -5.55
N PHE A 12 16.43 -2.85 -4.60
CA PHE A 12 15.01 -3.17 -4.72
C PHE A 12 14.15 -1.90 -4.75
N PHE A 13 14.32 -0.99 -3.77
CA PHE A 13 13.54 0.24 -3.72
C PHE A 13 13.87 1.22 -4.85
N TYR A 14 15.10 1.21 -5.37
CA TYR A 14 15.43 1.91 -6.62
C TYR A 14 14.54 1.44 -7.77
N LYS A 15 14.38 0.12 -7.95
CA LYS A 15 13.52 -0.46 -8.99
C LYS A 15 12.04 -0.14 -8.75
N VAL A 16 11.58 -0.18 -7.50
CA VAL A 16 10.21 0.20 -7.14
C VAL A 16 9.95 1.67 -7.43
N ALA A 17 10.87 2.58 -7.05
CA ALA A 17 10.75 4.00 -7.32
C ALA A 17 10.77 4.28 -8.84
N LEU A 18 11.63 3.59 -9.59
CA LEU A 18 11.65 3.70 -11.05
C LEU A 18 10.33 3.23 -11.67
N LEU A 19 9.80 2.08 -11.24
CA LEU A 19 8.54 1.53 -11.74
C LEU A 19 7.35 2.46 -11.44
N THR A 20 7.27 2.96 -10.21
CA THR A 20 6.20 3.86 -9.78
C THR A 20 6.31 5.24 -10.44
N TYR A 21 7.52 5.71 -10.72
CA TYR A 21 7.76 6.88 -11.56
C TYR A 21 7.25 6.66 -13.00
N LEU A 22 7.50 5.50 -13.61
CA LEU A 22 6.92 5.16 -14.93
C LEU A 22 5.39 5.02 -14.87
N PHE A 23 4.85 4.61 -13.73
CA PHE A 23 3.42 4.71 -13.42
C PHE A 23 2.97 6.13 -13.09
N GLY A 24 3.82 7.16 -13.22
CA GLY A 24 3.54 8.60 -13.13
C GLY A 24 3.27 9.14 -11.74
N LEU A 25 3.79 8.47 -10.72
CA LEU A 25 4.07 9.11 -9.45
C LEU A 25 5.32 10.00 -9.57
N PRO A 26 5.49 10.99 -8.69
CA PRO A 26 6.70 11.82 -8.71
C PRO A 26 7.93 11.02 -8.31
N ASN A 27 9.11 11.57 -8.61
CA ASN A 27 10.38 10.94 -8.28
C ASN A 27 10.71 11.08 -6.79
N PHE A 28 10.22 10.13 -5.99
CA PHE A 28 10.54 10.05 -4.57
C PHE A 28 11.88 9.35 -4.27
N TRP A 29 12.70 9.01 -5.28
CA TRP A 29 13.99 8.35 -5.05
C TRP A 29 15.08 9.34 -4.62
N ILE A 30 15.98 8.89 -3.75
CA ILE A 30 17.03 9.73 -3.14
C ILE A 30 18.10 10.13 -4.16
N GLU A 31 18.39 9.26 -5.11
CA GLU A 31 19.38 9.48 -6.17
C GLU A 31 18.70 9.78 -7.50
N ASP A 32 19.44 10.36 -8.45
CA ASP A 32 18.94 10.48 -9.82
C ASP A 32 18.77 9.08 -10.44
N PHE A 33 17.66 8.88 -11.15
CA PHE A 33 17.51 7.67 -11.94
C PHE A 33 18.59 7.60 -13.02
N LYS A 34 19.00 6.37 -13.35
CA LYS A 34 19.88 6.06 -14.50
C LYS A 34 19.14 6.20 -15.84
N LEU A 35 18.43 7.31 -16.01
CA LEU A 35 17.68 7.67 -17.21
C LEU A 35 18.24 8.98 -17.79
N PRO A 36 18.17 9.18 -19.13
CA PRO A 36 18.57 10.45 -19.73
C PRO A 36 17.76 11.63 -19.18
N LYS A 37 18.41 12.75 -18.85
CA LYS A 37 17.73 13.95 -18.31
C LYS A 37 16.66 14.51 -19.26
N TRP A 38 16.89 14.43 -20.57
CA TRP A 38 15.91 14.85 -21.57
C TRP A 38 14.64 13.99 -21.51
N PHE A 39 14.79 12.67 -21.33
CA PHE A 39 13.67 11.74 -21.21
C PHE A 39 12.87 12.04 -19.95
N MET A 40 13.55 12.21 -18.81
CA MET A 40 12.88 12.54 -17.54
C MET A 40 12.07 13.84 -17.67
N ARG A 41 12.66 14.91 -18.22
CA ARG A 41 11.97 16.18 -18.42
C ARG A 41 10.74 16.05 -19.34
N SER A 42 10.86 15.33 -20.45
CA SER A 42 9.74 15.09 -21.36
C SER A 42 8.65 14.26 -20.70
N PHE A 43 9.03 13.23 -19.94
CA PHE A 43 8.10 12.35 -19.25
C PHE A 43 7.37 13.06 -18.10
N ASP A 44 8.04 13.97 -17.37
CA ASP A 44 7.42 14.80 -16.34
C ASP A 44 6.35 15.73 -16.92
N ILE A 45 6.65 16.37 -18.07
CA ILE A 45 5.68 17.20 -18.80
C ILE A 45 4.49 16.36 -19.25
N PHE A 46 4.76 15.21 -19.89
CA PHE A 46 3.72 14.27 -20.31
C PHE A 46 2.84 13.83 -19.14
N THR A 47 3.45 13.45 -18.01
CA THR A 47 2.73 13.00 -16.81
C THR A 47 1.88 14.12 -16.22
N LYS A 48 2.36 15.36 -16.19
CA LYS A 48 1.56 16.53 -15.76
C LYS A 48 0.35 16.74 -16.67
N ILE A 49 0.53 16.68 -17.99
CA ILE A 49 -0.57 16.83 -18.96
C ILE A 49 -1.59 15.70 -18.78
N ILE A 50 -1.15 14.44 -18.74
CA ILE A 50 -2.03 13.29 -18.54
C ILE A 50 -2.79 13.40 -17.23
N ASN A 51 -2.16 13.84 -16.14
CA ASN A 51 -2.86 13.98 -14.86
C ASN A 51 -3.99 15.02 -14.94
N ASN A 52 -3.78 16.16 -15.62
CA ASN A 52 -4.85 17.13 -15.86
C ASN A 52 -5.99 16.55 -16.71
N VAL A 53 -5.65 15.78 -17.74
CA VAL A 53 -6.64 15.07 -18.56
C VAL A 53 -7.42 14.03 -17.75
N LEU A 54 -6.76 13.32 -16.82
CA LEU A 54 -7.40 12.35 -15.93
C LEU A 54 -8.36 13.01 -14.93
N TYR A 55 -8.04 14.21 -14.41
CA TYR A 55 -9.00 14.97 -13.62
C TYR A 55 -10.25 15.31 -14.42
N PHE A 56 -10.08 15.75 -15.67
CA PHE A 56 -11.21 16.03 -16.55
C PHE A 56 -12.01 14.76 -16.86
N PHE A 57 -11.33 13.63 -17.08
CA PHE A 57 -11.97 12.33 -17.27
C PHE A 57 -12.86 11.92 -16.09
N ILE A 58 -12.35 12.01 -14.86
CA ILE A 58 -13.12 11.72 -13.64
C ILE A 58 -14.29 12.69 -13.48
N LEU A 59 -14.09 13.98 -13.79
CA LEU A 59 -15.17 14.96 -13.78
C LEU A 59 -16.26 14.61 -14.79
N MET A 60 -15.90 14.13 -15.98
CA MET A 60 -16.85 13.67 -17.00
C MET A 60 -17.62 12.41 -16.57
N GLU A 61 -17.04 11.53 -15.76
CA GLU A 61 -17.77 10.41 -15.15
C GLU A 61 -18.79 10.93 -14.12
N MET A 62 -18.39 11.89 -13.28
CA MET A 62 -19.27 12.50 -12.28
C MET A 62 -20.43 13.29 -12.91
N ILE A 63 -20.18 13.99 -14.01
CA ILE A 63 -21.24 14.71 -14.72
C ILE A 63 -22.17 13.72 -15.45
N ALA A 64 -21.69 12.50 -15.79
CA ALA A 64 -22.49 11.50 -16.48
C ALA A 64 -23.75 11.08 -15.71
N PHE A 65 -23.75 11.18 -14.37
CA PHE A 65 -24.94 10.97 -13.52
C PHE A 65 -26.12 11.87 -13.90
N PHE A 66 -25.85 13.06 -14.45
CA PHE A 66 -26.87 14.04 -14.79
C PHE A 66 -27.17 14.09 -16.30
N THR A 67 -26.28 13.57 -17.14
CA THR A 67 -26.38 13.72 -18.60
C THR A 67 -26.78 12.44 -19.33
N GLN A 68 -26.59 11.27 -18.72
CA GLN A 68 -26.95 9.98 -19.30
C GLN A 68 -28.28 9.50 -18.70
N GLU A 69 -29.37 9.65 -19.46
CA GLU A 69 -30.73 9.36 -18.98
C GLU A 69 -31.18 7.91 -19.31
N ASN A 70 -30.78 7.39 -20.49
CA ASN A 70 -31.18 6.08 -20.99
C ASN A 70 -30.11 5.00 -20.72
N LEU A 71 -29.91 4.67 -19.44
CA LEU A 71 -28.98 3.62 -19.05
C LEU A 71 -29.74 2.34 -18.66
N SER A 72 -29.24 1.19 -19.10
CA SER A 72 -29.67 -0.10 -18.54
C SER A 72 -29.30 -0.18 -17.05
N GLU A 73 -29.97 -1.05 -16.29
CA GLU A 73 -29.66 -1.23 -14.85
C GLU A 73 -28.20 -1.57 -14.60
N LYS A 74 -27.59 -2.42 -15.45
CA LYS A 74 -26.15 -2.70 -15.41
C LYS A 74 -25.31 -1.44 -15.61
N GLN A 75 -25.63 -0.63 -16.61
CA GLN A 75 -24.89 0.60 -16.89
C GLN A 75 -25.04 1.65 -15.79
N LYS A 76 -26.23 1.81 -15.19
CA LYS A 76 -26.42 2.67 -14.02
C LYS A 76 -25.55 2.21 -12.85
N SER A 77 -25.52 0.90 -12.63
CA SER A 77 -24.68 0.25 -11.63
C SER A 77 -23.19 0.52 -11.86
N ASP A 78 -22.70 0.33 -13.09
CA ASP A 78 -21.31 0.55 -13.47
C ASP A 78 -20.92 2.03 -13.32
N LEU A 79 -21.80 2.95 -13.76
CA LEU A 79 -21.63 4.39 -13.57
C LEU A 79 -21.51 4.74 -12.09
N LEU A 80 -22.33 4.13 -11.23
CA LEU A 80 -22.32 4.38 -9.80
C LEU A 80 -21.03 3.88 -9.13
N VAL A 81 -20.59 2.67 -9.50
CA VAL A 81 -19.32 2.09 -9.02
C VAL A 81 -18.14 2.97 -9.41
N TYR A 82 -18.00 3.32 -10.69
CA TYR A 82 -16.85 4.09 -11.18
C TYR A 82 -16.88 5.54 -10.72
N GLY A 83 -18.04 6.20 -10.82
CA GLY A 83 -18.19 7.59 -10.41
C GLY A 83 -17.85 7.81 -8.93
N ILE A 84 -18.17 6.86 -8.04
CA ILE A 84 -17.79 6.96 -6.63
C ILE A 84 -16.33 6.54 -6.39
N SER A 85 -15.89 5.44 -7.01
CA SER A 85 -14.58 4.86 -6.72
C SER A 85 -13.42 5.64 -7.32
N HIS A 86 -13.55 6.14 -8.54
CA HIS A 86 -12.44 6.76 -9.27
C HIS A 86 -11.92 8.04 -8.61
N PRO A 87 -12.76 8.97 -8.10
CA PRO A 87 -12.28 10.11 -7.32
C PRO A 87 -11.47 9.70 -6.10
N ILE A 88 -11.93 8.69 -5.36
CA ILE A 88 -11.24 8.19 -4.15
C ILE A 88 -9.91 7.55 -4.54
N LEU A 89 -9.90 6.64 -5.52
CA LEU A 89 -8.70 5.95 -5.98
C LEU A 89 -7.66 6.93 -6.54
N TYR A 90 -8.08 7.94 -7.30
CA TYR A 90 -7.17 8.95 -7.83
C TYR A 90 -6.56 9.83 -6.74
N SER A 91 -7.31 10.08 -5.66
CA SER A 91 -6.81 10.84 -4.51
C SER A 91 -5.57 10.19 -3.88
N TYR A 92 -5.38 8.87 -4.01
CA TYR A 92 -4.21 8.17 -3.46
C TYR A 92 -2.90 8.69 -4.07
N ARG A 93 -2.90 8.89 -5.39
CA ARG A 93 -1.75 9.48 -6.08
C ARG A 93 -1.49 10.89 -5.57
N VAL A 94 -2.54 11.67 -5.31
CA VAL A 94 -2.43 13.04 -4.80
C VAL A 94 -1.82 13.05 -3.40
N PHE A 95 -2.30 12.18 -2.50
CA PHE A 95 -1.78 12.07 -1.14
C PHE A 95 -0.29 11.72 -1.11
N ILE A 96 0.12 10.73 -1.91
CA ILE A 96 1.54 10.34 -1.99
C ILE A 96 2.38 11.47 -2.59
N SER A 97 1.89 12.12 -3.66
CA SER A 97 2.62 13.22 -4.30
C SER A 97 2.76 14.44 -3.40
N TYR A 98 1.75 14.73 -2.58
CA TYR A 98 1.79 15.84 -1.62
C TYR A 98 2.83 15.62 -0.50
N LYS A 99 3.16 14.35 -0.21
CA LYS A 99 4.11 13.95 0.84
C LYS A 99 5.43 13.41 0.25
N GLU A 100 5.79 13.81 -0.96
CA GLU A 100 6.97 13.32 -1.68
C GLU A 100 8.26 13.49 -0.87
N ASP A 101 8.50 14.68 -0.32
CA ASP A 101 9.73 14.96 0.45
C ASP A 101 9.82 14.10 1.72
N ASN A 102 8.71 13.93 2.44
CA ASN A 102 8.64 13.06 3.60
C ASN A 102 8.87 11.59 3.22
N LEU A 103 8.28 11.14 2.11
CA LEU A 103 8.48 9.80 1.59
C LEU A 103 9.96 9.55 1.25
N ARG A 104 10.62 10.50 0.61
CA ARG A 104 12.04 10.43 0.28
C ARG A 104 12.92 10.32 1.54
N ALA A 105 12.64 11.13 2.55
CA ALA A 105 13.35 11.12 3.82
C ALA A 105 13.18 9.78 4.57
N VAL A 106 11.95 9.28 4.67
CA VAL A 106 11.66 7.99 5.32
C VAL A 106 12.30 6.82 4.59
N LEU A 107 12.29 6.84 3.25
CA LEU A 107 12.97 5.80 2.46
C LEU A 107 14.47 5.82 2.70
N LEU A 108 15.09 6.99 2.81
CA LEU A 108 16.51 7.09 3.14
C LEU A 108 16.81 6.44 4.50
N ASP A 109 15.99 6.73 5.50
CA ASP A 109 16.16 6.18 6.84
C ASP A 109 15.98 4.66 6.88
N LEU A 110 14.88 4.15 6.31
CA LEU A 110 14.53 2.72 6.31
C LEU A 110 15.49 1.88 5.46
N VAL A 111 15.92 2.40 4.31
CA VAL A 111 16.65 1.63 3.31
C VAL A 111 18.16 1.78 3.45
N VAL A 112 18.64 2.91 4.01
CA VAL A 112 20.09 3.19 4.11
C VAL A 112 20.50 3.39 5.56
N THR A 113 19.96 4.37 6.26
CA THR A 113 20.46 4.80 7.58
C THR A 113 20.39 3.68 8.61
N LEU A 114 19.21 3.09 8.81
CA LEU A 114 18.99 2.03 9.81
C LEU A 114 19.75 0.75 9.47
N LYS A 115 19.77 0.38 8.18
CA LYS A 115 20.42 -0.83 7.69
C LYS A 115 21.94 -0.77 7.74
N ARG A 116 22.53 0.43 7.75
CA ARG A 116 23.96 0.62 7.93
C ARG A 116 24.44 0.19 9.32
N VAL A 117 23.60 0.35 10.33
CA VAL A 117 23.93 -0.04 11.71
C VAL A 117 23.76 -1.54 11.90
N TYR A 118 22.63 -2.09 11.43
CA TYR A 118 22.37 -3.52 11.49
C TYR A 118 21.40 -3.96 10.39
N ASN A 119 21.73 -5.04 9.67
CA ASN A 119 20.87 -5.63 8.65
C ASN A 119 21.08 -7.14 8.58
N ASP A 120 20.09 -7.89 9.08
CA ASP A 120 20.02 -9.33 8.93
C ASP A 120 19.67 -9.69 7.47
N VAL A 121 20.59 -10.38 6.81
CA VAL A 121 20.47 -10.78 5.39
C VAL A 121 19.26 -11.68 5.13
N LYS A 122 18.87 -12.52 6.10
CA LYS A 122 17.69 -13.39 5.96
C LYS A 122 16.41 -12.55 6.01
N VAL A 123 16.33 -11.61 6.96
CA VAL A 123 15.20 -10.68 7.09
C VAL A 123 15.07 -9.80 5.85
N GLU A 124 16.19 -9.28 5.33
CA GLU A 124 16.21 -8.50 4.09
C GLU A 124 15.68 -9.30 2.89
N ARG A 125 16.11 -10.56 2.73
CA ARG A 125 15.63 -11.42 1.64
C ARG A 125 14.14 -11.70 1.74
N GLN A 126 13.64 -11.96 2.96
CA GLN A 126 12.22 -12.17 3.21
C GLN A 126 11.40 -10.91 2.90
N MET A 127 11.89 -9.74 3.30
CA MET A 127 11.26 -8.44 3.00
C MET A 127 11.10 -8.24 1.49
N ILE A 128 12.17 -8.46 0.71
CA ILE A 128 12.13 -8.31 -0.75
C ILE A 128 11.15 -9.30 -1.37
N LYS A 129 11.20 -10.58 -0.96
CA LYS A 129 10.31 -11.62 -1.49
C LYS A 129 8.84 -11.32 -1.19
N LYS A 130 8.53 -10.90 0.04
CA LYS A 130 7.17 -10.57 0.46
C LYS A 130 6.65 -9.32 -0.24
N SER A 131 7.48 -8.28 -0.33
CA SER A 131 7.15 -7.04 -1.05
C SER A 131 6.84 -7.33 -2.52
N LEU A 132 7.70 -8.10 -3.20
CA LEU A 132 7.52 -8.46 -4.59
C LEU A 132 6.23 -9.28 -4.79
N LEU A 133 6.01 -10.31 -3.96
CA LEU A 133 4.82 -11.15 -4.03
C LEU A 133 3.53 -10.35 -3.86
N TYR A 134 3.45 -9.48 -2.85
CA TYR A 134 2.24 -8.70 -2.61
C TYR A 134 2.00 -7.63 -3.66
N SER A 135 3.04 -6.90 -4.06
CA SER A 135 2.91 -5.90 -5.13
C SER A 135 2.56 -6.55 -6.47
N SER A 136 3.16 -7.70 -6.81
CA SER A 136 2.90 -8.36 -8.08
C SER A 136 1.51 -9.00 -8.10
N ALA A 137 1.07 -9.62 -7.01
CA ALA A 137 -0.26 -10.18 -6.90
C ALA A 137 -1.34 -9.10 -7.04
N LEU A 138 -1.14 -7.93 -6.42
CA LEU A 138 -2.09 -6.82 -6.54
C LEU A 138 -2.11 -6.24 -7.96
N VAL A 139 -0.94 -5.94 -8.54
CA VAL A 139 -0.86 -5.42 -9.92
C VAL A 139 -1.46 -6.42 -10.91
N PHE A 140 -1.17 -7.70 -10.75
CA PHE A 140 -1.78 -8.77 -11.54
C PHE A 140 -3.30 -8.79 -11.37
N SER A 141 -3.81 -8.67 -10.15
CA SER A 141 -5.25 -8.59 -9.88
C SER A 141 -5.89 -7.37 -10.55
N CYS A 142 -5.24 -6.20 -10.52
CA CYS A 142 -5.73 -5.00 -11.20
C CYS A 142 -5.76 -5.22 -12.72
N ILE A 143 -4.67 -5.72 -13.32
CA ILE A 143 -4.60 -6.00 -14.75
C ILE A 143 -5.65 -7.03 -15.16
N LEU A 144 -5.82 -8.10 -14.39
CA LEU A 144 -6.79 -9.15 -14.65
C LEU A 144 -8.23 -8.60 -14.60
N ALA A 145 -8.54 -7.77 -13.61
CA ALA A 145 -9.85 -7.09 -13.53
C ALA A 145 -10.09 -6.21 -14.76
N MET A 146 -9.09 -5.43 -15.19
CA MET A 146 -9.17 -4.60 -16.40
C MET A 146 -9.50 -5.42 -17.64
N PHE A 147 -8.80 -6.55 -17.82
CA PHE A 147 -9.06 -7.47 -18.92
C PHE A 147 -10.47 -8.06 -18.87
N PHE A 148 -10.95 -8.46 -17.69
CA PHE A 148 -12.30 -9.01 -17.56
C PHE A 148 -13.40 -7.99 -17.86
N TYR A 149 -13.29 -6.76 -17.37
CA TYR A 149 -14.24 -5.69 -17.72
C TYR A 149 -14.22 -5.40 -19.22
N THR A 150 -13.03 -5.38 -19.83
CA THR A 150 -12.90 -5.18 -21.28
C THR A 150 -13.56 -6.32 -22.06
N PHE A 151 -13.31 -7.57 -21.66
CA PHE A 151 -13.88 -8.75 -22.28
C PHE A 151 -15.41 -8.80 -22.15
N ASP A 152 -15.93 -8.46 -20.97
CA ASP A 152 -17.36 -8.36 -20.71
C ASP A 152 -18.02 -7.27 -21.57
N SER A 153 -17.40 -6.09 -21.70
CA SER A 153 -17.88 -5.05 -22.62
C SER A 153 -17.88 -5.50 -24.09
N ILE A 154 -16.85 -6.23 -24.54
CA ILE A 154 -16.81 -6.80 -25.90
C ILE A 154 -17.92 -7.84 -26.10
N LEU A 155 -18.10 -8.76 -25.14
CA LEU A 155 -19.18 -9.75 -25.21
C LEU A 155 -20.56 -9.09 -25.23
N HIS A 156 -20.75 -8.01 -24.47
CA HIS A 156 -21.99 -7.25 -24.46
C HIS A 156 -22.30 -6.66 -25.85
N VAL A 157 -21.30 -6.08 -26.51
CA VAL A 157 -21.41 -5.59 -27.90
C VAL A 157 -21.81 -6.72 -28.85
N ILE A 158 -21.16 -7.88 -28.76
CA ILE A 158 -21.42 -9.03 -29.65
C ILE A 158 -22.83 -9.59 -29.43
N ARG A 159 -23.29 -9.73 -28.18
CA ARG A 159 -24.56 -10.36 -27.84
C ARG A 159 -25.77 -9.47 -28.08
N THR A 160 -25.65 -8.18 -27.82
CA THR A 160 -26.79 -7.24 -27.82
C THR A 160 -26.74 -6.23 -28.96
N GLY A 161 -25.62 -6.13 -29.67
CA GLY A 161 -25.39 -5.08 -30.66
C GLY A 161 -25.27 -3.68 -30.03
N ALA A 162 -25.04 -3.59 -28.72
CA ALA A 162 -24.80 -2.33 -28.00
C ALA A 162 -23.43 -1.73 -28.34
N THR A 163 -23.18 -0.50 -27.89
CA THR A 163 -21.89 0.18 -28.08
C THR A 163 -20.87 -0.27 -27.04
N PHE A 164 -19.59 -0.24 -27.40
CA PHE A 164 -18.49 -0.59 -26.50
C PHE A 164 -18.29 0.50 -25.43
N ASN A 165 -18.72 0.26 -24.20
CA ASN A 165 -18.44 1.14 -23.08
C ASN A 165 -17.92 0.30 -21.91
N VAL A 166 -16.69 0.58 -21.48
CA VAL A 166 -16.13 0.05 -20.23
C VAL A 166 -16.41 1.01 -19.08
N VAL A 167 -16.37 2.31 -19.39
CA VAL A 167 -16.65 3.40 -18.46
C VAL A 167 -17.65 4.34 -19.11
N ILE A 168 -18.59 4.85 -18.32
CA ILE A 168 -19.66 5.73 -18.78
C ILE A 168 -19.27 7.18 -18.44
N THR A 169 -19.09 8.01 -19.47
CA THR A 169 -18.74 9.43 -19.35
C THR A 169 -19.88 10.29 -19.89
N THR A 170 -19.84 11.61 -19.64
CA THR A 170 -20.85 12.56 -20.16
C THR A 170 -20.97 12.53 -21.68
N TRP A 171 -19.86 12.33 -22.37
CA TRP A 171 -19.82 12.13 -23.82
C TRP A 171 -18.79 11.04 -24.13
N PRO A 172 -19.04 10.13 -25.09
CA PRO A 172 -20.24 10.04 -25.93
C PRO A 172 -21.47 9.47 -25.22
N LYS A 173 -22.67 9.80 -25.72
CA LYS A 173 -23.91 9.16 -25.26
C LYS A 173 -23.86 7.67 -25.55
N VAL A 174 -24.36 6.83 -24.64
CA VAL A 174 -24.28 5.36 -24.77
C VAL A 174 -24.90 4.87 -26.09
N GLU A 175 -26.00 5.47 -26.52
CA GLU A 175 -26.70 5.07 -27.76
C GLU A 175 -26.04 5.61 -29.05
N ASP A 176 -25.14 6.58 -28.96
CA ASP A 176 -24.53 7.23 -30.12
C ASP A 176 -23.57 6.28 -30.85
N ARG A 177 -23.91 5.90 -32.08
CA ARG A 177 -23.13 4.99 -32.94
C ARG A 177 -22.23 5.71 -33.95
N SER A 178 -22.13 7.04 -33.89
CA SER A 178 -21.29 7.80 -34.82
C SER A 178 -19.81 7.40 -34.73
N THR A 179 -19.08 7.60 -35.83
CA THR A 179 -17.64 7.33 -35.89
C THR A 179 -16.87 8.16 -34.86
N LEU A 180 -17.28 9.40 -34.63
CA LEU A 180 -16.69 10.29 -33.63
C LEU A 180 -16.92 9.79 -32.20
N ALA A 181 -18.12 9.30 -31.89
CA ALA A 181 -18.41 8.69 -30.59
C ALA A 181 -17.56 7.43 -30.34
N ASN A 182 -17.39 6.59 -31.36
CA ASN A 182 -16.52 5.40 -31.24
C ASN A 182 -15.05 5.78 -31.03
N ALA A 183 -14.54 6.82 -31.70
CA ALA A 183 -13.21 7.34 -31.44
C ALA A 183 -13.07 7.86 -30.00
N GLY A 184 -14.08 8.57 -29.48
CA GLY A 184 -14.13 9.03 -28.09
C GLY A 184 -14.04 7.88 -27.08
N ARG A 185 -14.79 6.79 -27.28
CA ARG A 185 -14.74 5.59 -26.42
C ARG A 185 -13.35 4.96 -26.35
N ILE A 186 -12.64 4.88 -27.49
CA ILE A 186 -11.28 4.36 -27.54
C ILE A 186 -10.35 5.26 -26.71
N VAL A 187 -10.48 6.58 -26.83
CA VAL A 187 -9.69 7.53 -26.03
C VAL A 187 -9.95 7.37 -24.54
N PHE A 188 -11.22 7.31 -24.11
CA PHE A 188 -11.55 7.10 -22.68
C PHE A 188 -11.09 5.75 -22.15
N TYR A 189 -11.14 4.70 -22.96
CA TYR A 189 -10.60 3.41 -22.61
C TYR A 189 -9.07 3.48 -22.37
N ILE A 190 -8.32 4.17 -23.23
CA ILE A 190 -6.88 4.40 -23.03
C ILE A 190 -6.63 5.24 -21.76
N LEU A 191 -7.42 6.28 -21.51
CA LEU A 191 -7.32 7.10 -20.30
C LEU A 191 -7.57 6.27 -19.03
N TRP A 192 -8.51 5.34 -19.06
CA TRP A 192 -8.77 4.42 -17.96
C TRP A 192 -7.56 3.52 -17.63
N TRP A 193 -6.81 3.06 -18.64
CA TRP A 193 -5.54 2.36 -18.40
C TRP A 193 -4.48 3.25 -17.74
N PHE A 194 -4.34 4.50 -18.19
CA PHE A 194 -3.44 5.45 -17.55
C PHE A 194 -3.85 5.71 -16.09
N PHE A 195 -5.14 5.90 -15.83
CA PHE A 195 -5.69 6.03 -14.49
C PHE A 195 -5.29 4.85 -13.60
N MET A 196 -5.54 3.61 -14.04
CA MET A 196 -5.24 2.41 -13.25
C MET A 196 -3.75 2.18 -13.04
N SER A 197 -2.90 2.63 -13.97
CA SER A 197 -1.45 2.64 -13.75
C SER A 197 -1.06 3.53 -12.56
N ARG A 198 -1.68 4.72 -12.41
CA ARG A 198 -1.41 5.64 -11.29
C ARG A 198 -1.80 5.01 -9.95
N VAL A 199 -2.97 4.39 -9.90
CA VAL A 199 -3.48 3.69 -8.72
C VAL A 199 -2.56 2.53 -8.33
N SER A 200 -2.13 1.74 -9.32
CA SER A 200 -1.21 0.62 -9.11
C SER A 200 0.15 1.07 -8.55
N GLY A 201 0.66 2.22 -9.00
CA GLY A 201 1.88 2.81 -8.46
C GLY A 201 1.73 3.29 -7.02
N ALA A 202 0.59 3.89 -6.68
CA ALA A 202 0.28 4.30 -5.31
C ALA A 202 0.23 3.09 -4.36
N TYR A 203 -0.49 2.03 -4.76
CA TYR A 203 -0.57 0.81 -3.98
C TYR A 203 0.76 0.10 -3.80
N THR A 204 1.56 -0.01 -4.88
CA THR A 204 2.90 -0.60 -4.81
C THR A 204 3.77 0.14 -3.80
N THR A 205 3.74 1.48 -3.83
CA THR A 205 4.49 2.33 -2.90
C THR A 205 4.10 2.06 -1.45
N VAL A 206 2.80 2.09 -1.14
CA VAL A 206 2.30 1.87 0.22
C VAL A 206 2.64 0.46 0.72
N ILE A 207 2.41 -0.58 -0.09
CA ILE A 207 2.70 -1.98 0.28
C ILE A 207 4.18 -2.18 0.54
N CYS A 208 5.05 -1.71 -0.34
CA CYS A 208 6.50 -1.83 -0.16
C CYS A 208 6.96 -1.10 1.10
N LEU A 209 6.44 0.12 1.36
CA LEU A 209 6.81 0.91 2.53
C LEU A 209 6.38 0.21 3.84
N THR A 210 5.14 -0.26 3.93
CA THR A 210 4.64 -0.98 5.12
C THR A 210 5.34 -2.31 5.32
N THR A 211 5.64 -3.04 4.23
CA THR A 211 6.36 -4.31 4.32
C THR A 211 7.78 -4.11 4.82
N CYS A 212 8.48 -3.09 4.31
CA CYS A 212 9.82 -2.74 4.78
C CYS A 212 9.81 -2.31 6.24
N LEU A 213 8.81 -1.54 6.67
CA LEU A 213 8.66 -1.13 8.06
C LEU A 213 8.45 -2.33 9.00
N SER A 214 7.57 -3.28 8.63
CA SER A 214 7.36 -4.50 9.43
C SER A 214 8.66 -5.30 9.57
N HIS A 215 9.39 -5.49 8.48
CA HIS A 215 10.68 -6.21 8.53
C HIS A 215 11.78 -5.43 9.24
N GLN A 216 11.69 -4.10 9.32
CA GLN A 216 12.60 -3.30 10.13
C GLN A 216 12.41 -3.61 11.62
N TYR A 217 11.19 -3.87 12.10
CA TYR A 217 10.97 -4.38 13.46
C TYR A 217 11.53 -5.79 13.65
N THR A 218 11.39 -6.67 12.66
CA THR A 218 12.02 -8.02 12.71
C THR A 218 13.55 -7.92 12.74
N ASN A 219 14.14 -6.99 11.98
CA ASN A 219 15.57 -6.73 11.96
C ASN A 219 16.06 -6.19 13.32
N LEU A 220 15.29 -5.27 13.91
CA LEU A 220 15.57 -4.76 15.26
C LEU A 220 15.44 -5.86 16.33
N ARG A 221 14.49 -6.80 16.18
CA ARG A 221 14.37 -7.98 17.03
C ARG A 221 15.64 -8.84 16.97
N SER A 222 16.08 -9.16 15.75
CA SER A 222 17.31 -9.91 15.48
C SER A 222 18.55 -9.20 16.06
N TYR A 223 18.59 -7.86 16.02
CA TYR A 223 19.66 -7.08 16.66
C TYR A 223 19.73 -7.33 18.18
N PHE A 224 18.61 -7.18 18.90
CA PHE A 224 18.58 -7.38 20.35
C PHE A 224 18.88 -8.84 20.74
N GLU A 225 18.38 -9.81 19.99
CA GLU A 225 18.69 -11.24 20.21
C GLU A 225 20.19 -11.50 20.05
N ASN A 226 20.85 -10.90 19.05
CA ASN A 226 22.27 -11.08 18.81
C ASN A 226 23.20 -10.36 19.80
N LEU A 227 22.69 -9.46 20.64
CA LEU A 227 23.50 -8.88 21.73
C LEU A 227 23.97 -9.94 22.72
N ASN A 228 23.22 -11.03 22.89
CA ASN A 228 23.59 -12.12 23.80
C ASN A 228 24.93 -12.79 23.39
N ASN A 229 25.22 -12.83 22.09
CA ASN A 229 26.44 -13.44 21.54
C ASN A 229 27.72 -12.74 22.03
N ILE A 230 27.63 -11.50 22.54
CA ILE A 230 28.77 -10.80 23.15
C ILE A 230 29.31 -11.60 24.35
N PHE A 231 28.43 -12.27 25.11
CA PHE A 231 28.83 -13.03 26.29
C PHE A 231 29.50 -14.37 25.96
N GLU A 232 29.31 -14.89 24.74
CA GLU A 232 29.96 -16.12 24.24
C GLU A 232 31.39 -15.89 23.76
N THR A 233 31.83 -14.63 23.62
CA THR A 233 33.19 -14.30 23.18
C THR A 233 34.25 -14.59 24.26
N ASN A 234 35.53 -14.66 23.88
CA ASN A 234 36.64 -14.89 24.82
C ASN A 234 37.15 -13.59 25.50
N PHE A 235 36.38 -12.50 25.47
CA PHE A 235 36.76 -11.26 26.15
C PHE A 235 36.60 -11.39 27.67
N ASP A 236 37.32 -10.53 28.40
CA ASP A 236 37.12 -10.38 29.84
C ASP A 236 35.73 -9.82 30.16
N GLN A 237 35.19 -10.17 31.33
CA GLN A 237 33.81 -9.89 31.71
C GLN A 237 33.48 -8.38 31.69
N ALA A 238 34.39 -7.54 32.18
CA ALA A 238 34.22 -6.09 32.17
C ALA A 238 34.08 -5.53 30.73
N VAL A 239 34.84 -6.08 29.78
CA VAL A 239 34.79 -5.69 28.37
C VAL A 239 33.49 -6.16 27.71
N LYS A 240 33.02 -7.38 28.04
CA LYS A 240 31.73 -7.90 27.57
C LYS A 240 30.57 -7.02 28.02
N GLU A 241 30.54 -6.68 29.30
CA GLU A 241 29.51 -5.83 29.90
C GLU A 241 29.49 -4.43 29.28
N GLN A 242 30.65 -3.82 29.08
CA GLN A 242 30.75 -2.51 28.43
C GLN A 242 30.25 -2.57 26.97
N LYS A 243 30.69 -3.56 26.19
CA LYS A 243 30.22 -3.76 24.81
C LYS A 243 28.71 -4.01 24.75
N TYR A 244 28.17 -4.75 25.70
CA TYR A 244 26.74 -4.99 25.80
C TYR A 244 26.00 -3.69 26.12
N GLU A 245 26.47 -2.89 27.09
CA GLU A 245 25.86 -1.59 27.42
C GLU A 245 25.83 -0.64 26.22
N ASP A 246 26.95 -0.52 25.51
CA ASP A 246 27.06 0.35 24.34
C ASP A 246 26.18 -0.17 23.18
N GLY A 247 26.17 -1.48 22.94
CA GLY A 247 25.29 -2.12 21.97
C GLY A 247 23.81 -1.93 22.32
N PHE A 248 23.43 -2.06 23.59
CA PHE A 248 22.06 -1.85 24.01
C PHE A 248 21.62 -0.39 23.80
N LYS A 249 22.48 0.60 24.07
CA LYS A 249 22.22 2.02 23.76
C LYS A 249 22.04 2.26 22.27
N VAL A 250 22.84 1.63 21.41
CA VAL A 250 22.63 1.66 19.95
C VAL A 250 21.27 1.06 19.58
N GLY A 251 20.87 -0.07 20.19
CA GLY A 251 19.56 -0.66 20.01
C GLY A 251 18.40 0.27 20.40
N ILE A 252 18.54 1.03 21.49
CA ILE A 252 17.57 2.06 21.90
C ILE A 252 17.45 3.14 20.82
N ALA A 253 18.57 3.64 20.29
CA ALA A 253 18.56 4.63 19.21
C ALA A 253 17.86 4.09 17.96
N LEU A 254 18.18 2.85 17.55
CA LEU A 254 17.50 2.18 16.43
C LEU A 254 16.00 2.02 16.66
N HIS A 255 15.58 1.72 17.88
CA HIS A 255 14.17 1.63 18.22
C HIS A 255 13.45 2.98 18.08
N LEU A 256 14.06 4.07 18.59
CA LEU A 256 13.51 5.41 18.49
C LEU A 256 13.41 5.89 17.03
N ASP A 257 14.44 5.66 16.22
CA ASP A 257 14.43 5.99 14.80
C ASP A 257 13.41 5.14 14.02
N THR A 258 13.24 3.86 14.38
CA THR A 258 12.20 2.99 13.78
C THR A 258 10.80 3.47 14.16
N LEU A 259 10.57 3.92 15.39
CA LEU A 259 9.31 4.54 15.81
C LEU A 259 9.04 5.86 15.06
N ARG A 260 10.08 6.69 14.84
CA ARG A 260 9.97 7.90 14.01
C ARG A 260 9.56 7.54 12.59
N CYS A 261 10.27 6.61 11.95
CA CYS A 261 9.92 6.10 10.62
C CYS A 261 8.49 5.57 10.57
N THR A 262 8.03 4.90 11.63
CA THR A 262 6.65 4.41 11.70
C THR A 262 5.62 5.53 11.67
N ARG A 263 5.84 6.62 12.42
CA ARG A 263 4.92 7.78 12.44
C ARG A 263 4.89 8.49 11.10
N GLU A 264 6.04 8.66 10.46
CA GLU A 264 6.12 9.30 9.15
C GLU A 264 5.51 8.42 8.05
N CYS A 265 5.82 7.12 8.02
CA CYS A 265 5.14 6.13 7.16
C CYS A 265 3.63 6.18 7.36
N HIS A 266 3.18 6.27 8.61
CA HIS A 266 1.76 6.39 8.91
C HIS A 266 1.17 7.66 8.30
N SER A 267 1.79 8.82 8.50
CA SER A 267 1.33 10.10 7.95
C SER A 267 1.25 10.09 6.41
N ILE A 268 2.24 9.48 5.74
CA ILE A 268 2.26 9.34 4.28
C ILE A 268 1.12 8.44 3.79
N CYS A 269 0.90 7.30 4.44
CA CYS A 269 -0.06 6.30 4.00
C CYS A 269 -1.48 6.52 4.53
N GLN A 270 -1.69 7.39 5.53
CA GLN A 270 -2.97 7.57 6.21
C GLN A 270 -4.10 7.93 5.24
N GLY A 271 -3.85 8.81 4.27
CA GLY A 271 -4.85 9.19 3.26
C GLY A 271 -5.28 7.99 2.42
N VAL A 272 -4.33 7.16 1.98
CA VAL A 272 -4.59 5.95 1.19
C VAL A 272 -5.34 4.91 2.02
N PHE A 273 -4.92 4.65 3.26
CA PHE A 273 -5.63 3.70 4.15
C PHE A 273 -7.06 4.14 4.43
N SER A 274 -7.26 5.43 4.70
CA SER A 274 -8.57 6.01 4.97
C SER A 274 -9.49 5.91 3.77
N GLY A 275 -8.99 6.30 2.59
CA GLY A 275 -9.74 6.18 1.35
C GLY A 275 -10.05 4.73 1.00
N GLN A 276 -9.16 3.78 1.30
CA GLN A 276 -9.41 2.36 1.04
C GLN A 276 -10.55 1.81 1.91
N ILE A 277 -10.63 2.21 3.17
CA ILE A 277 -11.75 1.83 4.04
C ILE A 277 -13.05 2.43 3.54
N ILE A 278 -13.06 3.73 3.20
CA ILE A 278 -14.25 4.39 2.65
C ILE A 278 -14.69 3.70 1.36
N LEU A 279 -13.75 3.46 0.45
CA LEU A 279 -14.00 2.77 -0.81
C LEU A 279 -14.60 1.39 -0.58
N ASN A 280 -14.05 0.62 0.36
CA ASN A 280 -14.55 -0.71 0.70
C ASN A 280 -16.00 -0.65 1.19
N ILE A 281 -16.32 0.24 2.14
CA ILE A 281 -17.67 0.40 2.69
C ILE A 281 -18.65 0.83 1.59
N LEU A 282 -18.31 1.85 0.81
CA LEU A 282 -19.19 2.37 -0.25
C LEU A 282 -19.43 1.32 -1.34
N LEU A 283 -18.37 0.67 -1.84
CA LEU A 283 -18.52 -0.36 -2.86
C LEU A 283 -19.30 -1.57 -2.36
N LEU A 284 -19.13 -1.99 -1.11
CA LEU A 284 -19.93 -3.07 -0.54
C LEU A 284 -21.42 -2.71 -0.53
N VAL A 285 -21.78 -1.50 -0.10
CA VAL A 285 -23.18 -1.02 -0.11
C VAL A 285 -23.74 -1.02 -1.53
N VAL A 286 -22.96 -0.56 -2.51
CA VAL A 286 -23.36 -0.52 -3.92
C VAL A 286 -23.55 -1.92 -4.49
N LEU A 287 -22.58 -2.81 -4.27
CA LEU A 287 -22.64 -4.19 -4.74
C LEU A 287 -23.80 -4.95 -4.07
N MET A 288 -24.09 -4.69 -2.80
CA MET A 288 -25.26 -5.24 -2.11
C MET A 288 -26.58 -4.75 -2.75
N SER A 289 -26.68 -3.45 -3.05
CA SER A 289 -27.84 -2.89 -3.75
C SER A 289 -28.03 -3.52 -5.13
N GLN A 290 -26.94 -3.76 -5.87
CA GLN A 290 -27.00 -4.47 -7.15
C GLN A 290 -27.53 -5.89 -7.00
N MET A 291 -27.10 -6.63 -5.97
CA MET A 291 -27.59 -8.00 -5.74
C MET A 291 -29.09 -8.06 -5.42
N VAL A 292 -29.63 -7.05 -4.73
CA VAL A 292 -31.06 -7.00 -4.38
C VAL A 292 -31.92 -6.60 -5.58
N ASN A 293 -31.44 -5.63 -6.38
CA ASN A 293 -32.26 -4.99 -7.42
C ASN A 293 -32.06 -5.58 -8.83
N SER A 294 -30.96 -6.30 -9.09
CA SER A 294 -30.70 -6.88 -10.41
C SER A 294 -31.47 -8.18 -10.64
N GLU A 295 -31.79 -8.48 -11.90
CA GLU A 295 -32.31 -9.80 -12.27
C GLU A 295 -31.34 -10.91 -11.81
N ARG A 296 -31.90 -11.94 -11.18
CA ARG A 296 -31.17 -13.06 -10.58
C ARG A 296 -30.63 -13.99 -11.65
N THR A 297 -29.64 -13.54 -12.41
CA THR A 297 -28.90 -14.35 -13.37
C THR A 297 -27.57 -14.81 -12.77
N LEU A 298 -27.09 -15.99 -13.19
CA LEU A 298 -25.78 -16.48 -12.76
C LEU A 298 -24.63 -15.54 -13.16
N VAL A 299 -24.79 -14.82 -14.27
CA VAL A 299 -23.77 -13.89 -14.80
C VAL A 299 -23.67 -12.64 -13.93
N THR A 300 -24.80 -12.03 -13.53
CA THR A 300 -24.82 -10.88 -12.64
C THR A 300 -24.30 -11.25 -11.25
N ALA A 301 -24.73 -12.38 -10.70
CA ALA A 301 -24.24 -12.88 -9.41
C ALA A 301 -22.72 -13.12 -9.42
N PHE A 302 -22.17 -13.71 -10.48
CA PHE A 302 -20.73 -13.96 -10.59
C PHE A 302 -19.92 -12.66 -10.72
N ALA A 303 -20.39 -11.70 -11.53
CA ALA A 303 -19.73 -10.40 -11.69
C ALA A 303 -19.69 -9.60 -10.39
N THR A 304 -20.81 -9.58 -9.64
CA THR A 304 -20.90 -8.88 -8.35
C THR A 304 -20.04 -9.57 -7.29
N ALA A 305 -20.05 -10.91 -7.21
CA ALA A 305 -19.20 -11.66 -6.28
C ALA A 305 -17.71 -11.49 -6.58
N SER A 306 -17.32 -11.43 -7.86
CA SER A 306 -15.94 -11.17 -8.28
C SER A 306 -15.49 -9.77 -7.87
N SER A 307 -16.33 -8.76 -8.11
CA SER A 307 -16.06 -7.37 -7.73
C SER A 307 -15.96 -7.20 -6.20
N ALA A 308 -16.87 -7.82 -5.44
CA ALA A 308 -16.82 -7.83 -3.98
C ALA A 308 -15.54 -8.50 -3.46
N SER A 309 -15.15 -9.63 -4.06
CA SER A 309 -13.93 -10.35 -3.70
C SER A 309 -12.68 -9.50 -3.98
N ALA A 310 -12.61 -8.81 -5.12
CA ALA A 310 -11.49 -7.92 -5.45
C ALA A 310 -11.34 -6.76 -4.45
N VAL A 311 -12.46 -6.15 -4.04
CA VAL A 311 -12.48 -5.06 -3.05
C VAL A 311 -12.09 -5.55 -1.66
N LEU A 312 -12.55 -6.74 -1.25
CA LEU A 312 -12.16 -7.34 0.02
C LEU A 312 -10.68 -7.75 0.03
N ILE A 313 -10.19 -8.40 -1.03
CA ILE A 313 -8.78 -8.82 -1.15
C ILE A 313 -7.84 -7.61 -1.14
N SER A 314 -8.15 -6.57 -1.91
CA SER A 314 -7.33 -5.34 -1.93
C SER A 314 -7.26 -4.70 -0.54
N THR A 315 -8.40 -4.62 0.16
CA THR A 315 -8.46 -4.11 1.54
C THR A 315 -7.69 -5.00 2.52
N GLY A 316 -7.78 -6.32 2.35
CA GLY A 316 -7.02 -7.31 3.10
C GLY A 316 -5.51 -7.07 2.99
N TYR A 317 -4.98 -6.83 1.78
CA TYR A 317 -3.56 -6.51 1.62
C TYR A 317 -3.12 -5.30 2.45
N PHE A 318 -3.88 -4.21 2.49
CA PHE A 318 -3.52 -3.04 3.32
C PHE A 318 -3.55 -3.37 4.81
N MET A 319 -4.60 -4.03 5.27
CA MET A 319 -4.82 -4.30 6.70
C MET A 319 -3.87 -5.38 7.24
N TRP A 320 -3.53 -6.39 6.44
CA TRP A 320 -2.57 -7.43 6.81
C TRP A 320 -1.15 -6.87 6.90
N ASN A 321 -0.73 -6.06 5.92
CA ASN A 321 0.60 -5.43 5.96
C ASN A 321 0.74 -4.46 7.13
N ALA A 322 -0.29 -3.67 7.43
CA ALA A 322 -0.30 -2.80 8.62
C ALA A 322 -0.35 -3.60 9.93
N GLY A 323 -1.11 -4.70 9.95
CA GLY A 323 -1.16 -5.64 11.06
C GLY A 323 0.19 -6.28 11.36
N ASP A 324 0.96 -6.63 10.34
CA ASP A 324 2.31 -7.18 10.49
C ASP A 324 3.27 -6.19 11.16
N VAL A 325 3.14 -4.89 10.91
CA VAL A 325 3.91 -3.87 11.64
C VAL A 325 3.59 -3.92 13.12
N THR A 326 2.30 -4.01 13.46
CA THR A 326 1.83 -4.05 14.86
C THR A 326 2.32 -5.30 15.58
N VAL A 327 2.21 -6.46 14.92
CA VAL A 327 2.63 -7.76 15.47
C VAL A 327 4.15 -7.85 15.65
N GLU A 328 4.93 -7.41 14.67
CA GLU A 328 6.39 -7.45 14.79
C GLU A 328 6.90 -6.43 15.83
N ALA A 329 6.27 -5.26 15.94
CA ALA A 329 6.57 -4.28 16.98
C ALA A 329 6.28 -4.82 18.39
N SER A 330 5.16 -5.53 18.60
CA SER A 330 4.79 -6.06 19.92
C SER A 330 5.73 -7.17 20.41
N ARG A 331 6.44 -7.84 19.50
CA ARG A 331 7.43 -8.88 19.84
C ARG A 331 8.78 -8.31 20.28
N LEU A 332 9.01 -7.02 20.06
CA LEU A 332 10.29 -6.37 20.33
C LEU A 332 10.67 -6.38 21.81
N SER A 333 9.70 -6.15 22.71
CA SER A 333 9.96 -6.18 24.16
C SER A 333 10.47 -7.54 24.63
N SER A 334 10.00 -8.64 24.02
CA SER A 334 10.44 -9.99 24.34
C SER A 334 11.90 -10.22 23.90
N ALA A 335 12.30 -9.71 22.73
CA ALA A 335 13.69 -9.78 22.31
C ALA A 335 14.62 -8.93 23.16
N MET A 336 14.17 -7.74 23.58
CA MET A 336 14.91 -6.93 24.57
C MET A 336 15.10 -7.70 25.89
N TYR A 337 14.07 -8.42 26.36
CA TYR A 337 14.18 -9.28 27.54
C TYR A 337 15.17 -10.44 27.35
N LEU A 338 15.20 -11.04 26.16
CA LEU A 338 16.08 -12.17 25.83
C LEU A 338 17.49 -11.74 25.35
N SER A 339 17.80 -10.45 25.38
CA SER A 339 19.06 -9.91 24.83
C SER A 339 20.33 -10.30 25.59
N GLY A 340 20.24 -11.01 26.71
CA GLY A 340 21.41 -11.44 27.50
C GLY A 340 21.79 -10.53 28.68
N TRP A 341 20.94 -9.56 29.03
CA TRP A 341 21.19 -8.62 30.14
C TRP A 341 21.48 -9.28 31.49
N HIS A 342 20.98 -10.50 31.72
CA HIS A 342 21.17 -11.27 32.95
C HIS A 342 22.62 -11.73 33.16
N ASN A 343 23.44 -11.74 32.11
CA ASN A 343 24.87 -12.07 32.17
C ASN A 343 25.74 -10.91 32.70
N CYS A 344 25.17 -9.72 32.93
CA CYS A 344 25.88 -8.59 33.53
C CYS A 344 25.90 -8.68 35.06
N HIS A 345 27.06 -8.41 35.67
CA HIS A 345 27.29 -8.52 37.11
C HIS A 345 27.54 -7.16 37.78
N GLY A 346 27.49 -7.15 39.12
CA GLY A 346 27.84 -5.99 39.95
C GLY A 346 27.12 -4.69 39.56
N ARG A 347 27.89 -3.61 39.40
CA ARG A 347 27.37 -2.26 39.09
C ARG A 347 26.77 -2.17 37.68
N SER A 348 27.35 -2.87 36.71
CA SER A 348 26.84 -2.91 35.32
C SER A 348 25.42 -3.47 35.27
N SER A 349 25.17 -4.56 36.01
CA SER A 349 23.84 -5.19 36.12
C SER A 349 22.74 -4.19 36.55
N ILE A 350 23.03 -3.29 37.49
CA ILE A 350 22.06 -2.32 38.00
C ILE A 350 21.67 -1.31 36.91
N THR A 351 22.67 -0.78 36.18
CA THR A 351 22.45 0.19 35.10
C THR A 351 21.68 -0.45 33.95
N ILE A 352 22.13 -1.62 33.50
CA ILE A 352 21.52 -2.36 32.40
C ILE A 352 20.07 -2.72 32.70
N ARG A 353 19.76 -3.25 33.89
CA ARG A 353 18.38 -3.60 34.27
C ARG A 353 17.44 -2.40 34.15
N LYS A 354 17.88 -1.22 34.58
CA LYS A 354 17.08 0.02 34.44
C LYS A 354 16.86 0.37 32.97
N LEU A 355 17.90 0.32 32.15
CA LEU A 355 17.80 0.58 30.71
C LEU A 355 16.85 -0.41 30.02
N VAL A 356 17.00 -1.71 30.28
CA VAL A 356 16.17 -2.77 29.71
C VAL A 356 14.71 -2.57 30.10
N VAL A 357 14.40 -2.36 31.38
CA VAL A 357 13.03 -2.18 31.86
C VAL A 357 12.37 -0.94 31.21
N ILE A 358 13.07 0.20 31.17
CA ILE A 358 12.53 1.43 30.55
C ILE A 358 12.30 1.24 29.05
N THR A 359 13.22 0.55 28.37
CA THR A 359 13.14 0.32 26.93
C THR A 359 12.01 -0.66 26.61
N MET A 360 11.89 -1.75 27.37
CA MET A 360 10.78 -2.70 27.27
C MET A 360 9.43 -2.02 27.50
N PHE A 361 9.32 -1.17 28.53
CA PHE A 361 8.11 -0.42 28.80
C PHE A 361 7.69 0.47 27.61
N ASN A 362 8.66 1.08 26.92
CA ASN A 362 8.35 1.83 25.70
C ASN A 362 8.01 0.94 24.51
N ALA A 363 8.68 -0.21 24.34
CA ALA A 363 8.41 -1.16 23.26
C ALA A 363 7.05 -1.87 23.42
N GLN A 364 6.53 -1.98 24.64
CA GLN A 364 5.20 -2.51 24.93
C GLN A 364 4.06 -1.55 24.54
N LYS A 365 4.35 -0.27 24.28
CA LYS A 365 3.34 0.66 23.78
C LYS A 365 2.92 0.22 22.38
N PRO A 366 1.61 0.01 22.14
CA PRO A 366 1.16 -0.59 20.89
C PRO A 366 1.43 0.37 19.72
N VAL A 367 2.11 -0.15 18.69
CA VAL A 367 2.38 0.57 17.44
C VAL A 367 1.27 0.22 16.45
N ILE A 368 0.22 1.05 16.41
CA ILE A 368 -0.97 0.79 15.60
C ILE A 368 -1.06 1.84 14.49
N LEU A 369 -1.20 1.38 13.25
CA LEU A 369 -1.53 2.23 12.11
C LEU A 369 -3.06 2.35 12.01
N LYS A 370 -3.59 3.57 11.86
CA LYS A 370 -5.05 3.81 11.85
C LYS A 370 -5.57 4.39 10.55
N GLY A 371 -6.62 3.81 9.99
CA GLY A 371 -7.42 4.46 8.95
C GLY A 371 -8.45 5.40 9.57
N LEU A 372 -8.73 6.54 8.92
CA LEU A 372 -9.68 7.56 9.39
C LEU A 372 -9.36 8.14 10.78
N GLY A 373 -8.16 7.86 11.32
CA GLY A 373 -7.78 8.19 12.70
C GLY A 373 -8.41 7.30 13.79
N ILE A 374 -9.36 6.45 13.45
CA ILE A 374 -10.18 5.70 14.42
C ILE A 374 -10.09 4.18 14.19
N VAL A 375 -10.03 3.75 12.93
CA VAL A 375 -10.07 2.33 12.57
C VAL A 375 -8.66 1.75 12.61
N ASP A 376 -8.40 0.87 13.57
CA ASP A 376 -7.12 0.18 13.67
C ASP A 376 -6.94 -0.76 12.47
N LEU A 377 -5.86 -0.59 11.71
CA LEU A 377 -5.53 -1.42 10.55
C LEU A 377 -4.91 -2.73 11.04
N SER A 378 -5.77 -3.71 11.30
CA SER A 378 -5.39 -5.01 11.85
C SER A 378 -6.10 -6.16 11.14
N TYR A 379 -5.56 -7.38 11.33
CA TYR A 379 -6.22 -8.62 10.92
C TYR A 379 -7.64 -8.75 11.48
N GLN A 380 -7.85 -8.33 12.74
CA GLN A 380 -9.15 -8.41 13.40
C GLN A 380 -10.16 -7.46 12.78
N SER A 381 -9.75 -6.21 12.51
CA SER A 381 -10.61 -5.22 11.85
C SER A 381 -10.99 -5.69 10.44
N TYR A 382 -10.05 -6.29 9.69
CA TYR A 382 -10.34 -6.87 8.38
C TYR A 382 -11.39 -8.00 8.47
N LEU A 383 -11.20 -8.94 9.41
CA LEU A 383 -12.16 -10.02 9.63
C LEU A 383 -13.54 -9.48 10.04
N SER A 384 -13.60 -8.40 10.81
CA SER A 384 -14.85 -7.73 11.16
C SER A 384 -15.56 -7.16 9.92
N ILE A 385 -14.83 -6.51 9.02
CA ILE A 385 -15.37 -5.99 7.75
C ILE A 385 -15.92 -7.14 6.89
N VAL A 386 -15.14 -8.21 6.69
CA VAL A 386 -15.57 -9.38 5.91
C VAL A 386 -16.82 -10.03 6.51
N LYS A 387 -16.82 -10.27 7.84
CA LYS A 387 -17.96 -10.88 8.54
C LYS A 387 -19.21 -10.00 8.46
N SER A 388 -19.07 -8.69 8.69
CA SER A 388 -20.17 -7.74 8.58
C SER A 388 -20.75 -7.73 7.16
N SER A 389 -19.88 -7.72 6.15
CA SER A 389 -20.29 -7.79 4.74
C SER A 389 -21.09 -9.05 4.44
N TYR A 390 -20.58 -10.21 4.89
CA TYR A 390 -21.26 -11.49 4.74
C TYR A 390 -22.60 -11.53 5.48
N SER A 391 -22.66 -11.03 6.73
CA SER A 391 -23.89 -10.99 7.51
C SER A 391 -24.97 -10.14 6.84
N VAL A 392 -24.61 -8.97 6.29
CA VAL A 392 -25.56 -8.13 5.55
C VAL A 392 -26.03 -8.84 4.27
N LEU A 393 -25.12 -9.47 3.52
CA LEU A 393 -25.50 -10.27 2.35
C LEU A 393 -26.45 -11.42 2.70
N SER A 394 -26.18 -12.12 3.80
CA SER A 394 -27.02 -13.23 4.27
C SER A 394 -28.37 -12.77 4.85
N LEU A 395 -28.54 -11.50 5.21
CA LEU A 395 -29.83 -10.95 5.64
C LEU A 395 -30.69 -10.49 4.45
N LEU A 396 -30.05 -10.06 3.37
CA LEU A 396 -30.71 -9.64 2.13
C LEU A 396 -31.13 -10.83 1.24
N TYR A 397 -30.62 -12.03 1.54
CA TYR A 397 -30.93 -13.30 0.89
C TYR A 397 -31.81 -14.16 1.79
#